data_AF-A0A6G1S3Y0-F1
#
_entry.id   AF-A0A6G1S3Y0-F1
#
_cell.length_a   1.000
_cell.length_b   1.000
_cell.length_c   1.000
_cell.angle_alpha   90.00
_cell.angle_beta   90.00
_cell.angle_gamma   90.00
#
_symmetry.space_group_name_H-M   'P 1'
#
loop_
_entity.id
_entity.type
_entity.pdbx_description
1 polymer ?
#
loop_
_entity_poly.entity_id
_entity_poly.type
_entity_poly.pdbx_seq_one_letter_code
_entity_poly.pdbx_strand_id
1 'polypeptide(L)'
;LDISLVQLLSSKNHDQAKEKQTDCLRSNLPDTFNTSIDGLAYNINWRIRRPTQEEVHLMKAISKENANRSMTAELKQTLLNKLEENLLKIHKPANRFRLFMYLLEEPINSYICDRPQTYHINFERFIYLCPDGSDENLVSLIMESLREVYFETVDLQRAKKILSAKTDLLVSLISEKDQKDLTYLSAVGDKVHSIYERNVKSKFLELAEVLNIRLITQNIFDLLANNALDTMLTNPKPVNTKKGKTNSTTDTSSEQQVRYLELRAMSRFYNSYEMRLNKHSSQSVHHVVTLLPDPSKPQLAFSAGQTENNSAVKILEERDSNFILIGDSDKSLVLGLRAIVRRVIGLKSPNLCPNCLVRRDVFLNKWELDAIVGVLTALKLQSVLTSLSSISQETLGIKIPKYVSSIAYESYDCALKSIDNLATKNPLEAYRLASSAYDLSEAAYYDPSLLETSYYPRETRWAIYTPLTLPLVLPIVMSIIRIAVYLLSSPSSTSKSQSSKQKMQ
;
A
#
# COMPACT_ATOMS: atom_id res chain seq x y z
N LEU A 1 -8.90 -18.40 -5.97
CA LEU A 1 -7.48 -18.78 -6.05
C LEU A 1 -7.35 -20.04 -6.90
N ASP A 2 -6.41 -20.08 -7.85
CA ASP A 2 -6.08 -21.29 -8.62
C ASP A 2 -4.72 -21.78 -8.12
N ILE A 3 -4.68 -22.97 -7.52
CA ILE A 3 -3.50 -23.50 -6.84
C ILE A 3 -3.19 -24.88 -7.41
N SER A 4 -1.97 -25.09 -7.91
CA SER A 4 -1.49 -26.44 -8.27
C SER A 4 -0.49 -26.93 -7.25
N LEU A 5 -0.87 -28.01 -6.57
CA LEU A 5 0.03 -28.77 -5.71
C LEU A 5 0.69 -29.87 -6.54
N VAL A 6 2.01 -29.81 -6.64
CA VAL A 6 2.85 -30.70 -7.44
C VAL A 6 3.66 -31.57 -6.50
N GLN A 7 3.41 -32.88 -6.54
CA GLN A 7 4.06 -33.83 -5.64
C GLN A 7 5.34 -34.39 -6.26
N LEU A 8 6.51 -33.85 -5.91
CA LEU A 8 7.82 -34.32 -6.39
C LEU A 8 8.32 -35.49 -5.54
N LEU A 9 7.67 -36.66 -5.65
CA LEU A 9 8.09 -37.87 -4.94
C LEU A 9 9.29 -38.55 -5.61
N SER A 10 10.22 -39.05 -4.78
CA SER A 10 11.32 -39.92 -5.22
C SER A 10 10.76 -41.29 -5.62
N SER A 11 10.96 -41.66 -6.88
CA SER A 11 10.66 -42.98 -7.41
C SER A 11 11.46 -44.05 -6.66
N LYS A 12 10.77 -44.91 -5.89
CA LYS A 12 10.91 -46.37 -6.08
C LYS A 12 9.92 -47.31 -5.40
N ASN A 13 9.15 -46.96 -4.36
CA ASN A 13 8.17 -47.92 -3.79
C ASN A 13 6.91 -47.24 -3.23
N HIS A 14 5.76 -47.89 -3.42
CA HIS A 14 4.40 -47.53 -2.96
C HIS A 14 3.58 -46.53 -3.79
N ASP A 15 3.11 -46.95 -4.97
CA ASP A 15 2.03 -46.24 -5.67
C ASP A 15 0.70 -46.21 -4.88
N GLN A 16 0.45 -47.19 -4.00
CA GLN A 16 -0.71 -47.19 -3.10
C GLN A 16 -0.62 -46.15 -1.98
N ALA A 17 0.56 -45.80 -1.48
CA ALA A 17 0.72 -44.74 -0.48
C ALA A 17 0.50 -43.35 -1.10
N LYS A 18 0.88 -43.19 -2.38
CA LYS A 18 0.68 -41.94 -3.15
C LYS A 18 -0.78 -41.64 -3.41
N GLU A 19 -1.56 -42.66 -3.74
CA GLU A 19 -3.01 -42.51 -3.98
C GLU A 19 -3.71 -42.13 -2.67
N LYS A 20 -3.37 -42.81 -1.57
CA LYS A 20 -3.85 -42.46 -0.22
C LYS A 20 -3.49 -41.02 0.20
N GLN A 21 -2.27 -40.57 -0.05
CA GLN A 21 -1.85 -39.20 0.27
C GLN A 21 -2.57 -38.16 -0.60
N THR A 22 -2.77 -38.45 -1.89
CA THR A 22 -3.53 -37.58 -2.79
C THR A 22 -5.00 -37.49 -2.36
N ASP A 23 -5.60 -38.61 -1.98
CA ASP A 23 -6.99 -38.67 -1.52
C ASP A 23 -7.16 -37.98 -0.16
N CYS A 24 -6.20 -38.15 0.75
CA CYS A 24 -6.14 -37.42 2.03
C CYS A 24 -6.07 -35.90 1.82
N LEU A 25 -5.24 -35.43 0.89
CA LEU A 25 -5.18 -34.01 0.56
C LEU A 25 -6.48 -33.51 -0.06
N ARG A 26 -7.13 -34.29 -0.93
CA ARG A 26 -8.42 -33.92 -1.51
C ARG A 26 -9.54 -33.83 -0.47
N SER A 27 -9.54 -34.71 0.54
CA SER A 27 -10.59 -34.71 1.57
C SER A 27 -10.40 -33.64 2.64
N ASN A 28 -9.16 -33.20 2.89
CA ASN A 28 -8.84 -32.31 4.01
C ASN A 28 -8.51 -30.87 3.61
N LEU A 29 -8.32 -30.58 2.32
CA LEU A 29 -8.09 -29.20 1.86
C LEU A 29 -9.42 -28.44 1.76
N PRO A 30 -9.48 -27.19 2.27
CA PRO A 30 -10.71 -26.42 2.24
C PRO A 30 -10.99 -25.85 0.84
N ASP A 31 -12.27 -25.78 0.48
CA ASP A 31 -12.74 -25.14 -0.76
C ASP A 31 -12.74 -23.62 -0.67
N THR A 32 -12.71 -23.06 0.54
CA THR A 32 -12.74 -21.61 0.78
C THR A 32 -11.61 -21.16 1.69
N PHE A 33 -11.12 -19.94 1.46
CA PHE A 33 -10.07 -19.31 2.24
C PHE A 33 -10.48 -17.91 2.64
N ASN A 34 -10.58 -17.66 3.95
CA ASN A 34 -10.94 -16.34 4.46
C ASN A 34 -9.86 -15.32 4.13
N THR A 35 -10.29 -14.15 3.68
CA THR A 35 -9.38 -13.03 3.40
C THR A 35 -9.18 -12.19 4.65
N SER A 36 -8.26 -11.22 4.60
CA SER A 36 -8.09 -10.21 5.65
C SER A 36 -9.23 -9.18 5.70
N ILE A 37 -10.15 -9.20 4.73
CA ILE A 37 -11.33 -8.34 4.67
C ILE A 37 -12.52 -9.11 5.26
N ASP A 38 -13.21 -8.49 6.22
CA ASP A 38 -14.38 -9.08 6.87
C ASP A 38 -15.48 -9.43 5.86
N GLY A 39 -15.98 -10.66 5.95
CA GLY A 39 -17.06 -11.16 5.10
C GLY A 39 -16.65 -11.56 3.68
N LEU A 40 -15.35 -11.51 3.34
CA LEU A 40 -14.85 -11.94 2.05
C LEU A 40 -14.01 -13.22 2.17
N ALA A 41 -14.33 -14.22 1.35
CA ALA A 41 -13.58 -15.46 1.22
C ALA A 41 -13.25 -15.74 -0.24
N TYR A 42 -12.04 -16.26 -0.49
CA TYR A 42 -11.65 -16.77 -1.79
C TYR A 42 -12.15 -18.19 -1.97
N ASN A 43 -12.75 -18.49 -3.12
CA ASN A 43 -12.94 -19.87 -3.56
C ASN A 43 -11.60 -20.43 -4.07
N ILE A 44 -11.17 -21.58 -3.58
CA ILE A 44 -9.91 -22.24 -3.99
C ILE A 44 -10.22 -23.36 -4.97
N ASN A 45 -9.61 -23.29 -6.16
CA ASN A 45 -9.57 -24.37 -7.11
C ASN A 45 -8.25 -25.13 -6.97
N TRP A 46 -8.30 -26.27 -6.27
CA TRP A 46 -7.15 -27.15 -6.04
C TRP A 46 -6.87 -28.06 -7.25
N ARG A 47 -5.63 -28.07 -7.72
CA ARG A 47 -5.12 -28.98 -8.75
C ARG A 47 -3.94 -29.78 -8.22
N ILE A 48 -4.25 -30.90 -7.58
CA ILE A 48 -3.23 -31.84 -7.10
C ILE A 48 -2.82 -32.72 -8.28
N ARG A 49 -1.55 -32.63 -8.68
CA ARG A 49 -1.01 -33.33 -9.85
C ARG A 49 0.39 -33.90 -9.61
N ARG A 50 0.74 -34.87 -10.45
CA ARG A 50 2.11 -35.35 -10.58
C ARG A 50 2.97 -34.37 -11.39
N PRO A 51 4.29 -34.32 -11.14
CA PRO A 51 5.21 -33.48 -11.88
C PRO A 51 5.34 -33.99 -13.33
N THR A 52 5.55 -33.07 -14.27
CA THR A 52 5.85 -33.42 -15.66
C THR A 52 7.26 -33.99 -15.79
N GLN A 53 7.55 -34.70 -16.89
CA GLN A 53 8.89 -35.25 -17.13
C GLN A 53 9.97 -34.16 -17.15
N GLU A 54 9.64 -32.98 -17.69
CA GLU A 54 10.51 -31.81 -17.71
C GLU A 54 10.80 -31.26 -16.30
N GLU A 55 9.77 -31.14 -15.44
CA GLU A 55 9.93 -30.72 -14.04
C GLU A 55 10.83 -31.70 -13.27
N VAL A 56 10.63 -33.01 -13.46
CA VAL A 56 11.46 -34.05 -12.80
C VAL A 56 12.91 -33.98 -13.29
N HIS A 57 13.13 -33.79 -14.59
CA HIS A 57 14.48 -33.68 -15.14
C HIS A 57 15.22 -32.45 -14.59
N LEU A 58 14.53 -31.31 -14.54
CA LEU A 58 15.08 -30.06 -14.01
C LEU A 58 15.49 -30.20 -12.53
N MET A 59 14.61 -30.75 -11.69
CA MET A 59 14.89 -30.95 -10.26
C MET A 59 16.05 -31.94 -10.04
N LYS A 60 16.15 -33.00 -10.84
CA LYS A 60 17.28 -33.95 -10.80
C LYS A 60 18.59 -33.33 -11.27
N ALA A 61 18.56 -32.47 -12.28
CA ALA A 61 19.75 -31.79 -12.78
C ALA A 61 20.37 -30.89 -11.71
N ILE A 62 19.54 -30.12 -11.01
CA ILE A 62 19.98 -29.24 -9.91
C ILE A 62 20.53 -30.04 -8.73
N SER A 63 19.87 -31.15 -8.37
CA SER A 63 20.37 -32.05 -7.31
C SER A 63 21.77 -32.61 -7.64
N LYS A 64 22.03 -32.99 -8.90
CA LYS A 64 23.33 -33.51 -9.36
C LYS A 64 24.44 -32.45 -9.43
N GLU A 65 24.12 -31.24 -9.87
CA GLU A 65 25.09 -30.12 -9.96
C GLU A 65 25.62 -29.74 -8.56
N ASN A 66 24.83 -30.01 -7.52
CA ASN A 66 25.08 -29.56 -6.15
C ASN A 66 25.80 -30.58 -5.26
N ALA A 67 25.70 -31.88 -5.53
CA ALA A 67 26.40 -32.92 -4.76
C ALA A 67 27.95 -32.74 -4.74
N ASN A 68 28.48 -31.88 -5.62
CA ASN A 68 29.91 -31.70 -5.84
C ASN A 68 30.49 -30.36 -5.31
N ARG A 69 29.72 -29.48 -4.63
CA ARG A 69 30.22 -28.15 -4.19
C ARG A 69 29.82 -27.80 -2.74
N SER A 70 30.76 -27.28 -1.94
CA SER A 70 30.44 -26.62 -0.66
C SER A 70 29.77 -25.27 -0.94
N MET A 71 28.58 -25.04 -0.40
CA MET A 71 27.68 -24.01 -0.92
C MET A 71 27.69 -22.72 -0.08
N THR A 72 28.04 -21.60 -0.73
CA THR A 72 27.81 -20.25 -0.17
C THR A 72 26.36 -19.81 -0.42
N ALA A 73 25.83 -18.92 0.42
CA ALA A 73 24.45 -18.42 0.30
C ALA A 73 24.16 -17.75 -1.06
N GLU A 74 25.15 -17.10 -1.67
CA GLU A 74 25.04 -16.47 -2.99
C GLU A 74 24.91 -17.49 -4.13
N LEU A 75 25.61 -18.64 -4.02
CA LEU A 75 25.53 -19.71 -5.00
C LEU A 75 24.15 -20.40 -4.93
N LYS A 76 23.61 -20.61 -3.72
CA LYS A 76 22.23 -21.06 -3.49
C LYS A 76 21.24 -20.10 -4.14
N GLN A 77 21.43 -18.79 -3.99
CA GLN A 77 20.51 -17.84 -4.63
C GLN A 77 20.54 -17.92 -6.17
N THR A 78 21.74 -18.05 -6.75
CA THR A 78 21.92 -18.08 -8.21
C THR A 78 21.28 -19.32 -8.85
N LEU A 79 21.43 -20.48 -8.21
CA LEU A 79 20.84 -21.73 -8.66
C LEU A 79 19.30 -21.71 -8.56
N LEU A 80 18.78 -21.11 -7.50
CA LEU A 80 17.33 -20.95 -7.32
C LEU A 80 16.73 -20.05 -8.42
N ASN A 81 17.43 -19.00 -8.83
CA ASN A 81 17.00 -18.14 -9.95
C ASN A 81 16.92 -18.92 -11.26
N LYS A 82 17.96 -19.72 -11.55
CA LYS A 82 18.03 -20.56 -12.75
C LYS A 82 16.92 -21.62 -12.75
N LEU A 83 16.56 -22.16 -11.58
CA LEU A 83 15.42 -23.06 -11.44
C LEU A 83 14.11 -22.37 -11.82
N GLU A 84 13.84 -21.19 -11.24
CA GLU A 84 12.62 -20.44 -11.52
C GLU A 84 12.48 -20.03 -12.98
N GLU A 85 13.55 -19.54 -13.60
CA GLU A 85 13.54 -19.16 -15.03
C GLU A 85 13.17 -20.35 -15.92
N ASN A 86 13.62 -21.56 -15.58
CA ASN A 86 13.28 -22.77 -16.33
C ASN A 86 11.86 -23.25 -16.02
N LEU A 87 11.40 -23.16 -14.76
CA LEU A 87 10.01 -23.45 -14.41
C LEU A 87 9.03 -22.51 -15.12
N LEU A 88 9.36 -21.23 -15.25
CA LEU A 88 8.56 -20.26 -16.01
C LEU A 88 8.45 -20.62 -17.50
N LYS A 89 9.47 -21.25 -18.09
CA LYS A 89 9.41 -21.73 -19.48
C LYS A 89 8.53 -22.97 -19.63
N ILE A 90 8.54 -23.85 -18.63
CA ILE A 90 7.72 -25.07 -18.61
C ILE A 90 6.24 -24.73 -18.43
N HIS A 91 5.92 -23.74 -17.59
CA HIS A 91 4.54 -23.33 -17.34
C HIS A 91 4.01 -22.41 -18.44
N LYS A 92 2.91 -22.81 -19.08
CA LYS A 92 2.25 -22.00 -20.12
C LYS A 92 1.90 -20.59 -19.60
N PRO A 93 1.96 -19.55 -20.45
CA PRO A 93 1.53 -18.18 -20.10
C PRO A 93 0.07 -18.12 -19.60
N ALA A 94 -0.78 -19.02 -20.07
CA ALA A 94 -2.18 -19.14 -19.60
C ALA A 94 -2.31 -19.48 -18.10
N ASN A 95 -1.26 -20.01 -17.47
CA ASN A 95 -1.20 -20.28 -16.04
C ASN A 95 -0.47 -19.17 -15.26
N ARG A 96 -0.30 -17.98 -15.85
CA ARG A 96 0.48 -16.89 -15.24
C ARG A 96 0.04 -16.61 -13.80
N PHE A 97 -1.26 -16.61 -13.49
CA PHE A 97 -1.78 -16.30 -12.15
C PHE A 97 -1.96 -17.51 -11.22
N ARG A 98 -1.51 -18.70 -11.63
CA ARG A 98 -1.60 -19.89 -10.78
C ARG A 98 -0.46 -19.88 -9.75
N LEU A 99 -0.80 -20.19 -8.50
CA LEU A 99 0.18 -20.49 -7.47
C LEU A 99 0.61 -21.96 -7.59
N PHE A 100 1.90 -22.21 -7.74
CA PHE A 100 2.46 -23.55 -7.81
C PHE A 100 3.15 -23.89 -6.50
N MET A 101 2.67 -24.93 -5.84
CA MET A 101 3.22 -25.44 -4.60
C MET A 101 3.91 -26.77 -4.91
N TYR A 102 5.21 -26.83 -4.69
CA TYR A 102 6.03 -28.02 -4.90
C TYR A 102 6.24 -28.72 -3.56
N LEU A 103 5.66 -29.90 -3.41
CA LEU A 103 5.94 -30.77 -2.28
C LEU A 103 7.25 -31.49 -2.53
N LEU A 104 8.26 -31.20 -1.71
CA LEU A 104 9.60 -31.74 -1.86
C LEU A 104 9.86 -32.82 -0.81
N GLU A 105 10.24 -34.02 -1.26
CA GLU A 105 10.65 -35.12 -0.38
C GLU A 105 12.16 -35.35 -0.43
N GLU A 106 12.72 -35.89 0.66
CA GLU A 106 14.13 -36.30 0.70
C GLU A 106 14.40 -37.45 -0.30
N PRO A 107 15.55 -37.44 -1.03
CA PRO A 107 16.78 -36.67 -0.82
C PRO A 107 16.94 -35.42 -1.72
N ILE A 108 15.91 -35.02 -2.47
CA ILE A 108 15.96 -33.82 -3.34
C ILE A 108 16.05 -32.53 -2.47
N ASN A 109 15.78 -32.68 -1.16
CA ASN A 109 15.41 -31.63 -0.21
C ASN A 109 16.54 -30.82 0.44
N SER A 110 17.76 -31.35 0.57
CA SER A 110 18.79 -30.71 1.42
C SER A 110 19.23 -29.31 0.95
N TYR A 111 18.89 -28.95 -0.28
CA TYR A 111 19.24 -27.67 -0.89
C TYR A 111 18.18 -26.59 -0.65
N ILE A 112 16.90 -26.91 -0.82
CA ILE A 112 15.81 -25.94 -0.64
C ILE A 112 15.47 -25.90 0.84
N CYS A 113 15.22 -27.07 1.43
CA CYS A 113 14.76 -27.24 2.80
C CYS A 113 15.92 -27.29 3.77
N ASP A 114 16.21 -26.17 4.42
CA ASP A 114 17.25 -26.10 5.46
C ASP A 114 16.81 -26.80 6.76
N ARG A 115 15.50 -26.90 7.01
CA ARG A 115 14.89 -27.57 8.17
C ARG A 115 13.59 -28.30 7.79
N PRO A 116 13.25 -29.42 8.45
CA PRO A 116 11.94 -30.04 8.30
C PRO A 116 10.82 -29.11 8.79
N GLN A 117 9.61 -29.27 8.24
CA GLN A 117 8.43 -28.43 8.50
C GLN A 117 8.60 -26.95 8.13
N THR A 118 9.35 -26.67 7.07
CA THR A 118 9.50 -25.29 6.56
C THR A 118 8.91 -25.14 5.16
N TYR A 119 8.72 -23.89 4.74
CA TYR A 119 8.38 -23.57 3.37
C TYR A 119 9.16 -22.35 2.88
N HIS A 120 9.54 -22.41 1.61
CA HIS A 120 10.26 -21.35 0.93
C HIS A 120 9.33 -20.66 -0.06
N ILE A 121 9.12 -19.37 0.14
CA ILE A 121 8.35 -18.53 -0.78
C ILE A 121 9.34 -17.75 -1.64
N ASN A 122 9.27 -18.00 -2.94
CA ASN A 122 10.22 -17.43 -3.88
C ASN A 122 9.71 -16.14 -4.53
N PHE A 123 10.44 -15.60 -5.52
CA PHE A 123 10.11 -14.33 -6.17
C PHE A 123 8.86 -14.45 -7.06
N GLU A 124 8.76 -15.55 -7.80
CA GLU A 124 7.60 -15.86 -8.63
C GLU A 124 6.49 -16.54 -7.80
N ARG A 125 5.47 -17.09 -8.46
CA ARG A 125 4.35 -17.78 -7.82
C ARG A 125 4.68 -19.23 -7.47
N PHE A 126 5.88 -19.45 -6.89
CA PHE A 126 6.39 -20.76 -6.49
C PHE A 126 6.57 -20.83 -4.98
N ILE A 127 5.94 -21.83 -4.37
CA ILE A 127 6.14 -22.20 -2.96
C ILE A 127 6.76 -23.59 -2.95
N TYR A 128 7.85 -23.76 -2.21
CA TYR A 128 8.45 -25.07 -1.97
C TYR A 128 8.12 -25.50 -0.54
N LEU A 129 7.47 -26.65 -0.39
CA LEU A 129 7.02 -27.20 0.89
C LEU A 129 7.97 -28.32 1.32
N CYS A 130 8.42 -28.26 2.58
CA CYS A 130 9.37 -29.19 3.18
C CYS A 130 8.72 -29.96 4.34
N PRO A 131 7.92 -31.00 4.06
CA PRO A 131 7.26 -31.80 5.09
C PRO A 131 8.26 -32.66 5.87
N ASP A 132 7.89 -33.02 7.10
CA ASP A 132 8.63 -33.90 8.01
C ASP A 132 8.13 -35.37 7.94
N GLY A 133 7.52 -35.74 6.81
CA GLY A 133 7.02 -37.10 6.55
C GLY A 133 5.65 -37.45 7.18
N SER A 134 5.05 -36.59 8.00
CA SER A 134 3.66 -36.77 8.50
C SER A 134 2.63 -36.06 7.63
N ASP A 135 1.57 -36.78 7.23
CA ASP A 135 0.47 -36.24 6.41
C ASP A 135 -0.40 -35.22 7.15
N GLU A 136 -0.58 -35.33 8.48
CA GLU A 136 -1.34 -34.36 9.28
C GLU A 136 -0.65 -32.99 9.33
N ASN A 137 0.69 -32.99 9.34
CA ASN A 137 1.49 -31.77 9.34
C ASN A 137 1.57 -31.13 7.94
N LEU A 138 1.21 -31.85 6.88
CA LEU A 138 1.27 -31.33 5.52
C LEU A 138 0.13 -30.34 5.23
N VAL A 139 -1.10 -30.67 5.65
CA VAL A 139 -2.26 -29.78 5.46
C VAL A 139 -2.06 -28.49 6.24
N SER A 140 -1.57 -28.57 7.48
CA SER A 140 -1.26 -27.39 8.29
C SER A 140 -0.18 -26.53 7.66
N LEU A 141 0.90 -27.12 7.14
CA LEU A 141 1.98 -26.42 6.44
C LEU A 141 1.48 -25.70 5.17
N ILE A 142 0.63 -26.37 4.38
CA ILE A 142 0.00 -25.78 3.19
C ILE A 142 -0.83 -24.55 3.61
N MET A 143 -1.68 -24.70 4.63
CA MET A 143 -2.55 -23.62 5.09
C MET A 143 -1.78 -22.46 5.73
N GLU A 144 -0.70 -22.74 6.45
CA GLU A 144 0.21 -21.71 6.98
C GLU A 144 0.84 -20.92 5.84
N SER A 145 1.36 -21.60 4.81
CA SER A 145 1.97 -20.92 3.66
C SER A 145 0.97 -20.04 2.89
N LEU A 146 -0.31 -20.46 2.78
CA LEU A 146 -1.35 -19.66 2.14
C LEU A 146 -1.75 -18.44 2.99
N ARG A 147 -1.79 -18.60 4.32
CA ARG A 147 -2.03 -17.49 5.25
C ARG A 147 -0.95 -16.44 5.14
N GLU A 148 0.31 -16.83 5.05
CA GLU A 148 1.38 -15.85 4.85
C GLU A 148 1.22 -15.08 3.54
N VAL A 149 0.98 -15.78 2.42
CA VAL A 149 0.88 -15.17 1.09
C VAL A 149 -0.33 -14.24 0.95
N TYR A 150 -1.51 -14.68 1.37
CA TYR A 150 -2.78 -13.99 1.05
C TYR A 150 -3.39 -13.22 2.23
N PHE A 151 -3.05 -13.55 3.48
CA PHE A 151 -3.65 -12.91 4.65
C PHE A 151 -2.67 -11.95 5.34
N GLU A 152 -1.45 -12.41 5.64
CA GLU A 152 -0.49 -11.60 6.41
C GLU A 152 0.23 -10.56 5.57
N THR A 153 0.34 -10.76 4.26
CA THR A 153 1.17 -9.93 3.38
C THR A 153 0.70 -8.49 3.25
N VAL A 154 -0.62 -8.23 3.27
CA VAL A 154 -1.19 -6.90 3.05
C VAL A 154 -1.63 -6.29 4.38
N ASP A 155 -1.19 -5.06 4.65
CA ASP A 155 -1.69 -4.25 5.76
C ASP A 155 -2.98 -3.56 5.31
N LEU A 156 -4.11 -4.07 5.81
CA LEU A 156 -5.43 -3.57 5.46
C LEU A 156 -5.61 -2.07 5.79
N GLN A 157 -5.01 -1.59 6.89
CA GLN A 157 -5.16 -0.19 7.30
C GLN A 157 -4.44 0.75 6.34
N ARG A 158 -3.27 0.34 5.85
CA ARG A 158 -2.53 1.07 4.82
C ARG A 158 -3.21 0.96 3.47
N ALA A 159 -3.65 -0.24 3.08
CA ALA A 159 -4.35 -0.48 1.82
C ALA A 159 -5.59 0.43 1.66
N LYS A 160 -6.36 0.64 2.72
CA LYS A 160 -7.50 1.57 2.72
C LYS A 160 -7.12 3.02 2.42
N LYS A 161 -5.93 3.47 2.84
CA LYS A 161 -5.42 4.83 2.56
C LYS A 161 -4.96 5.00 1.10
N ILE A 162 -4.71 3.90 0.40
CA ILE A 162 -4.15 3.84 -0.97
C ILE A 162 -5.25 3.81 -2.05
N LEU A 163 -6.54 3.91 -1.68
CA LEU A 163 -7.65 3.91 -2.63
C LEU A 163 -7.57 5.01 -3.70
N SER A 164 -6.82 6.09 -3.42
CA SER A 164 -6.48 7.15 -4.37
C SER A 164 -5.17 6.85 -5.13
N ALA A 165 -5.21 6.96 -6.46
CA ALA A 165 -4.17 6.44 -7.36
C ALA A 165 -2.81 7.16 -7.33
N LYS A 166 -2.66 8.26 -6.58
CA LYS A 166 -1.46 9.12 -6.62
C LYS A 166 -0.88 9.33 -5.23
N THR A 167 0.38 8.96 -5.10
CA THR A 167 1.15 9.16 -3.87
C THR A 167 2.48 9.82 -4.20
N ASP A 168 2.82 10.88 -3.49
CA ASP A 168 4.12 11.53 -3.60
C ASP A 168 5.04 10.98 -2.50
N LEU A 169 6.23 10.50 -2.88
CA LEU A 169 7.28 10.07 -1.96
C LEU A 169 8.38 11.12 -1.93
N LEU A 170 8.40 11.93 -0.87
CA LEU A 170 9.33 13.05 -0.71
C LEU A 170 10.53 12.63 0.12
N VAL A 171 11.67 12.42 -0.54
CA VAL A 171 12.94 12.04 0.09
C VAL A 171 13.77 13.28 0.37
N SER A 172 13.85 13.64 1.65
CA SER A 172 14.68 14.72 2.18
C SER A 172 16.04 14.18 2.58
N LEU A 173 17.11 14.65 1.93
CA LEU A 173 18.48 14.26 2.27
C LEU A 173 19.08 15.25 3.26
N ILE A 174 19.62 14.72 4.37
CA ILE A 174 20.33 15.47 5.41
C ILE A 174 21.71 14.82 5.59
N SER A 175 22.77 15.61 5.46
CA SER A 175 24.15 15.15 5.61
C SER A 175 24.76 15.62 6.93
N GLU A 176 25.52 14.74 7.59
CA GLU A 176 26.41 15.10 8.70
C GLU A 176 27.75 15.71 8.25
N LYS A 177 28.12 15.57 6.97
CA LYS A 177 29.28 16.24 6.38
C LYS A 177 29.01 17.73 6.16
N ASP A 178 30.08 18.54 6.21
CA ASP A 178 30.05 19.99 6.07
C ASP A 178 29.15 20.48 4.92
N GLN A 179 28.49 21.61 5.19
CA GLN A 179 27.42 22.25 4.41
C GLN A 179 27.73 22.60 2.94
N LYS A 180 28.93 22.29 2.43
CA LYS A 180 29.39 22.69 1.08
C LYS A 180 29.33 21.58 0.03
N ASP A 181 29.11 20.33 0.41
CA ASP A 181 29.08 19.19 -0.52
C ASP A 181 27.70 18.99 -1.19
N LEU A 182 27.18 20.04 -1.84
CA LEU A 182 25.94 19.98 -2.63
C LEU A 182 26.04 18.92 -3.73
N THR A 183 27.23 18.73 -4.31
CA THR A 183 27.52 17.73 -5.34
C THR A 183 27.36 16.30 -4.81
N TYR A 184 27.79 16.03 -3.57
CA TYR A 184 27.62 14.71 -2.95
C TYR A 184 26.14 14.38 -2.75
N LEU A 185 25.36 15.33 -2.25
CA LEU A 185 23.92 15.13 -2.01
C LEU A 185 23.13 15.02 -3.30
N SER A 186 23.48 15.78 -4.33
CA SER A 186 22.92 15.57 -5.68
C SER A 186 23.21 14.16 -6.18
N ALA A 187 24.45 13.68 -6.06
CA ALA A 187 24.82 12.34 -6.49
C ALA A 187 24.07 11.24 -5.72
N VAL A 188 23.86 11.42 -4.40
CA VAL A 188 23.03 10.50 -3.60
C VAL A 188 21.56 10.58 -4.04
N GLY A 189 21.03 11.77 -4.32
CA GLY A 189 19.68 11.95 -4.86
C GLY A 189 19.47 11.22 -6.20
N ASP A 190 20.40 11.40 -7.14
CA ASP A 190 20.40 10.72 -8.44
C ASP A 190 20.48 9.20 -8.27
N LYS A 191 21.26 8.74 -7.29
CA LYS A 191 21.36 7.32 -6.96
C LYS A 191 20.04 6.76 -6.41
N VAL A 192 19.37 7.46 -5.51
CA VAL A 192 18.05 7.07 -4.99
C VAL A 192 17.05 6.98 -6.15
N HIS A 193 17.07 7.95 -7.07
CA HIS A 193 16.23 7.93 -8.26
C HIS A 193 16.53 6.72 -9.16
N SER A 194 17.81 6.45 -9.43
CA SER A 194 18.25 5.31 -10.25
C SER A 194 17.85 3.97 -9.63
N ILE A 195 17.97 3.82 -8.30
CA ILE A 195 17.53 2.62 -7.58
C ILE A 195 16.03 2.42 -7.74
N TYR A 196 15.25 3.48 -7.56
CA TYR A 196 13.79 3.44 -7.70
C TYR A 196 13.37 3.08 -9.14
N GLU A 197 13.93 3.75 -10.14
CA GLU A 197 13.58 3.53 -11.54
C GLU A 197 13.93 2.11 -12.01
N ARG A 198 15.10 1.60 -11.63
CA ARG A 198 15.57 0.26 -12.00
C ARG A 198 14.80 -0.88 -11.30
N ASN A 199 14.38 -0.68 -10.05
CA ASN A 199 13.79 -1.76 -9.26
C ASN A 199 12.26 -1.73 -9.19
N VAL A 200 11.65 -0.56 -9.40
CA VAL A 200 10.21 -0.37 -9.30
C VAL A 200 9.62 -0.11 -10.69
N LYS A 201 9.93 1.04 -11.30
CA LYS A 201 9.27 1.53 -12.51
C LYS A 201 9.50 0.64 -13.74
N SER A 202 10.71 0.14 -13.93
CA SER A 202 11.06 -0.71 -15.09
C SER A 202 10.66 -2.18 -14.93
N LYS A 203 10.60 -2.69 -13.69
CA LYS A 203 10.31 -4.10 -13.42
C LYS A 203 8.83 -4.40 -13.20
N PHE A 204 8.07 -3.44 -12.68
CA PHE A 204 6.67 -3.61 -12.30
C PHE A 204 5.82 -2.51 -12.93
N LEU A 205 5.53 -2.67 -14.22
CA LEU A 205 4.63 -1.76 -14.95
C LEU A 205 3.22 -1.78 -14.35
N GLU A 206 2.78 -2.94 -13.87
CA GLU A 206 1.48 -3.12 -13.24
C GLU A 206 1.36 -2.29 -11.94
N LEU A 207 2.46 -2.10 -11.21
CA LEU A 207 2.44 -1.29 -9.99
C LEU A 207 2.17 0.19 -10.28
N ALA A 208 2.64 0.71 -11.42
CA ALA A 208 2.39 2.10 -11.80
C ALA A 208 0.90 2.39 -12.07
N GLU A 209 0.14 1.37 -12.46
CA GLU A 209 -1.32 1.45 -12.64
C GLU A 209 -2.08 1.35 -11.32
N VAL A 210 -1.53 0.59 -10.36
CA VAL A 210 -2.14 0.39 -9.04
C VAL A 210 -1.87 1.60 -8.14
N LEU A 211 -0.61 2.01 -8.04
CA LEU A 211 -0.18 3.16 -7.25
C LEU A 211 0.92 3.92 -8.00
N ASN A 212 0.57 5.10 -8.50
CA ASN A 212 1.56 5.97 -9.11
C ASN A 212 2.34 6.70 -8.02
N ILE A 213 3.50 6.14 -7.67
CA ILE A 213 4.44 6.75 -6.72
C ILE A 213 5.36 7.69 -7.48
N ARG A 214 5.22 8.99 -7.23
CA ARG A 214 6.15 10.00 -7.71
C ARG A 214 7.25 10.21 -6.68
N LEU A 215 8.48 9.86 -7.03
CA LEU A 215 9.65 10.11 -6.20
C LEU A 215 10.13 11.55 -6.39
N ILE A 216 10.22 12.31 -5.31
CA ILE A 216 10.76 13.67 -5.28
C ILE A 216 11.91 13.69 -4.30
N THR A 217 13.13 13.99 -4.77
CA THR A 217 14.30 14.20 -3.90
C THR A 217 14.47 15.69 -3.64
N GLN A 218 14.69 16.05 -2.39
CA GLN A 218 14.99 17.42 -1.99
C GLN A 218 16.16 17.43 -1.02
N ASN A 219 17.02 18.42 -1.18
CA ASN A 219 18.14 18.62 -0.26
C ASN A 219 17.77 19.70 0.74
N ILE A 220 17.93 19.42 2.02
CA ILE A 220 17.47 20.32 3.08
C ILE A 220 18.68 20.77 3.87
N PHE A 221 19.29 21.84 3.36
CA PHE A 221 20.48 22.45 3.95
C PHE A 221 20.13 23.61 4.88
N ASP A 222 19.21 24.49 4.46
CA ASP A 222 19.00 25.78 5.12
C ASP A 222 18.00 25.75 6.29
N LEU A 223 17.31 24.63 6.49
CA LEU A 223 16.19 24.52 7.44
C LEU A 223 16.58 23.96 8.80
N LEU A 224 17.71 23.25 8.86
CA LEU A 224 18.32 22.81 10.10
C LEU A 224 19.28 23.91 10.54
N ALA A 225 18.84 24.80 11.44
CA ALA A 225 19.78 25.59 12.20
C ALA A 225 20.88 24.64 12.72
N ASN A 226 22.15 25.02 12.58
CA ASN A 226 23.37 24.20 12.77
C ASN A 226 23.44 23.34 14.04
N ASN A 227 22.48 23.44 14.95
CA ASN A 227 22.41 22.75 16.23
C ASN A 227 21.28 21.70 16.31
N ALA A 228 20.37 21.62 15.32
CA ALA A 228 19.19 20.74 15.44
C ALA A 228 19.60 19.26 15.46
N LEU A 229 20.46 18.81 14.55
CA LEU A 229 20.93 17.42 14.54
C LEU A 229 21.75 17.11 15.81
N ASP A 230 22.60 18.03 16.24
CA ASP A 230 23.40 17.90 17.47
C ASP A 230 22.52 17.84 18.74
N THR A 231 21.38 18.55 18.78
CA THR A 231 20.41 18.42 19.89
C THR A 231 19.65 17.10 19.90
N MET A 232 19.62 16.36 18.78
CA MET A 232 18.96 15.06 18.66
C MET A 232 19.91 13.88 18.90
N LEU A 233 21.21 14.14 18.83
CA LEU A 233 22.26 13.18 19.12
C LEU A 233 22.50 13.14 20.62
N THR A 234 22.25 11.98 21.23
CA THR A 234 22.72 11.75 22.59
C THR A 234 24.17 11.28 22.55
N ASN A 235 25.04 11.95 23.30
CA ASN A 235 26.41 11.50 23.51
C ASN A 235 26.41 10.06 24.06
N PRO A 236 27.36 9.20 23.64
CA PRO A 236 27.43 7.83 24.09
C PRO A 236 27.44 7.81 25.62
N LYS A 237 26.39 7.23 26.23
CA LYS A 237 26.46 6.90 27.66
C LYS A 237 27.52 5.81 27.77
N PRO A 238 28.56 5.95 28.62
CA PRO A 238 29.48 4.85 28.87
C PRO A 238 28.65 3.66 29.33
N VAL A 239 28.85 2.53 28.69
CA VAL A 239 28.23 1.26 29.09
C VAL A 239 28.80 0.94 30.46
N ASN A 240 28.10 1.33 31.52
CA ASN A 240 28.41 0.88 32.88
C ASN A 240 28.04 -0.61 32.96
N THR A 241 28.94 -1.48 32.51
CA THR A 241 28.93 -2.88 32.91
C THR A 241 29.02 -2.93 34.43
N LYS A 242 27.96 -3.46 35.05
CA LYS A 242 27.94 -3.71 36.50
C LYS A 242 29.16 -4.55 36.86
N LYS A 243 29.94 -4.02 37.81
CA LYS A 243 31.08 -4.64 38.51
C LYS A 243 31.00 -6.18 38.58
N GLY A 244 31.86 -6.84 37.82
CA GLY A 244 32.39 -8.17 38.13
C GLY A 244 33.91 -8.05 38.22
N LYS A 245 34.47 -8.22 39.42
CA LYS A 245 35.92 -8.25 39.66
C LYS A 245 36.58 -9.34 38.82
N THR A 246 37.67 -9.02 38.12
CA THR A 246 38.95 -9.76 38.11
C THR A 246 39.97 -9.05 37.21
N ASN A 247 41.24 -9.31 37.47
CA ASN A 247 42.38 -8.42 37.24
C ASN A 247 42.93 -8.42 35.80
N SER A 248 43.50 -7.27 35.43
CA SER A 248 44.66 -7.02 34.55
C SER A 248 44.88 -7.94 33.34
N THR A 249 44.84 -7.38 32.13
CA THR A 249 46.05 -6.85 31.44
C THR A 249 45.64 -6.09 30.18
N THR A 250 46.48 -5.14 29.83
CA THR A 250 46.48 -4.27 28.63
C THR A 250 46.09 -4.98 27.35
N ASP A 251 44.97 -4.56 26.75
CA ASP A 251 44.75 -4.62 25.30
C ASP A 251 43.90 -3.41 24.88
N THR A 252 44.51 -2.52 24.10
CA THR A 252 43.86 -1.40 23.42
C THR A 252 42.98 -1.94 22.30
N SER A 253 41.78 -2.41 22.64
CA SER A 253 40.69 -2.56 21.69
C SER A 253 39.85 -1.28 21.74
N SER A 254 39.89 -0.49 20.67
CA SER A 254 39.04 0.66 20.45
C SER A 254 37.56 0.29 20.62
N GLU A 255 36.98 0.56 21.80
CA GLU A 255 35.54 0.48 22.02
C GLU A 255 34.86 1.45 21.05
N GLN A 256 34.20 0.92 20.03
CA GLN A 256 33.42 1.72 19.07
C GLN A 256 32.26 2.38 19.83
N GLN A 257 32.44 3.64 20.24
CA GLN A 257 31.38 4.46 20.80
C GLN A 257 30.25 4.56 19.76
N VAL A 258 29.05 4.09 20.08
CA VAL A 258 27.87 4.21 19.20
C VAL A 258 27.09 5.47 19.59
N ARG A 259 26.73 6.30 18.61
CA ARG A 259 25.87 7.48 18.81
C ARG A 259 24.41 7.09 18.64
N TYR A 260 23.56 7.52 19.56
CA TYR A 260 22.14 7.18 19.54
C TYR A 260 21.29 8.41 19.21
N LEU A 261 20.38 8.25 18.24
CA LEU A 261 19.30 9.19 17.97
C LEU A 261 18.16 8.97 18.96
N GLU A 262 17.78 10.01 19.70
CA GLU A 262 16.65 9.94 20.61
C GLU A 262 15.32 10.05 19.85
N LEU A 263 14.45 9.03 19.99
CA LEU A 263 13.14 8.99 19.33
C LEU A 263 12.26 10.21 19.63
N ARG A 264 12.30 10.73 20.86
CA ARG A 264 11.46 11.87 21.27
C ARG A 264 11.90 13.19 20.62
N ALA A 265 13.20 13.40 20.51
CA ALA A 265 13.75 14.57 19.83
C ALA A 265 13.42 14.51 18.32
N MET A 266 13.43 13.30 17.76
CA MET A 266 13.07 13.05 16.36
C MET A 266 11.60 13.34 16.06
N SER A 267 10.68 12.95 16.94
CA SER A 267 9.26 13.29 16.77
C SER A 267 9.01 14.80 16.79
N ARG A 268 9.73 15.53 17.65
CA ARG A 268 9.67 17.01 17.68
C ARG A 268 10.22 17.62 16.40
N PHE A 269 11.34 17.11 15.91
CA PHE A 269 11.88 17.51 14.61
C PHE A 269 10.84 17.33 13.52
N TYR A 270 10.24 16.16 13.47
CA TYR A 270 9.28 15.81 12.45
C TYR A 270 8.06 16.74 12.46
N ASN A 271 7.46 16.98 13.63
CA ASN A 271 6.34 17.92 13.74
C ASN A 271 6.76 19.35 13.34
N SER A 272 7.96 19.80 13.70
CA SER A 272 8.47 21.13 13.28
C SER A 272 8.74 21.22 11.78
N TYR A 273 9.09 20.09 11.18
CA TYR A 273 9.40 19.95 9.77
C TYR A 273 8.14 19.86 8.91
N GLU A 274 7.13 19.08 9.34
CA GLU A 274 5.82 19.02 8.70
C GLU A 274 5.09 20.36 8.70
N MET A 275 5.16 21.13 9.78
CA MET A 275 4.54 22.46 9.82
C MET A 275 5.10 23.42 8.78
N ARG A 276 6.34 23.17 8.30
CA ARG A 276 7.04 24.02 7.33
C ARG A 276 6.94 23.51 5.91
N LEU A 277 6.64 22.23 5.72
CA LEU A 277 6.26 21.69 4.42
C LEU A 277 4.86 22.20 4.10
N ASN A 278 4.77 23.22 3.25
CA ASN A 278 3.52 23.53 2.59
C ASN A 278 3.05 22.24 1.91
N LYS A 279 1.86 21.75 2.27
CA LYS A 279 1.20 20.64 1.57
C LYS A 279 0.95 21.10 0.14
N HIS A 280 1.91 20.87 -0.76
CA HIS A 280 1.87 21.34 -2.13
C HIS A 280 0.83 20.59 -2.99
N SER A 281 0.13 19.61 -2.42
CA SER A 281 -0.79 18.74 -3.14
C SER A 281 -1.90 18.24 -2.21
N SER A 282 -3.11 18.07 -2.74
CA SER A 282 -4.21 17.35 -2.07
C SER A 282 -4.00 15.83 -2.03
N GLN A 283 -2.88 15.35 -2.58
CA GLN A 283 -2.53 13.92 -2.68
C GLN A 283 -1.86 13.42 -1.40
N SER A 284 -1.84 12.09 -1.23
CA SER A 284 -1.14 11.44 -0.11
C SER A 284 0.37 11.65 -0.26
N VAL A 285 0.97 12.45 0.63
CA VAL A 285 2.42 12.70 0.64
C VAL A 285 3.07 11.90 1.76
N HIS A 286 4.08 11.10 1.42
CA HIS A 286 4.90 10.35 2.38
C HIS A 286 6.27 11.01 2.48
N HIS A 287 6.67 11.35 3.70
CA HIS A 287 7.93 12.04 3.96
C HIS A 287 9.01 11.07 4.40
N VAL A 288 10.14 11.07 3.71
CA VAL A 288 11.30 10.22 4.02
C VAL A 288 12.48 11.12 4.35
N VAL A 289 12.87 11.15 5.61
CA VAL A 289 14.08 11.85 6.05
C VAL A 289 15.24 10.87 6.03
N THR A 290 16.18 11.07 5.11
CA THR A 290 17.38 10.25 5.00
C THR A 290 18.57 10.96 5.63
N LEU A 291 19.06 10.42 6.73
CA LEU A 291 20.27 10.86 7.42
C LEU A 291 21.48 10.15 6.81
N LEU A 292 22.43 10.93 6.33
CA LEU A 292 23.70 10.45 5.75
C LEU A 292 24.80 10.72 6.77
N PRO A 293 25.22 9.70 7.55
CA PRO A 293 26.25 9.86 8.55
C PRO A 293 27.62 10.08 7.91
N ASP A 294 28.48 10.84 8.59
CA ASP A 294 29.87 11.02 8.17
C ASP A 294 30.68 9.75 8.53
N PRO A 295 31.37 9.11 7.57
CA PRO A 295 32.22 7.95 7.84
C PRO A 295 33.36 8.24 8.85
N SER A 296 33.71 9.51 9.05
CA SER A 296 34.73 9.95 10.00
C SER A 296 34.25 9.94 11.46
N LYS A 297 32.92 9.84 11.68
CA LYS A 297 32.29 9.88 12.99
C LYS A 297 31.78 8.48 13.42
N PRO A 298 31.61 8.24 14.73
CA PRO A 298 31.12 6.95 15.23
C PRO A 298 29.74 6.56 14.67
N GLN A 299 29.49 5.25 14.57
CA GLN A 299 28.27 4.70 13.98
C GLN A 299 27.01 5.25 14.65
N LEU A 300 26.04 5.63 13.81
CA LEU A 300 24.74 6.12 14.23
C LEU A 300 23.73 4.98 14.31
N ALA A 301 23.01 4.91 15.42
CA ALA A 301 21.92 3.95 15.67
C ALA A 301 20.73 4.67 16.34
N PHE A 302 19.55 4.06 16.29
CA PHE A 302 18.41 4.55 17.06
C PHE A 302 18.52 4.11 18.52
N SER A 303 18.14 4.98 19.47
CA SER A 303 18.09 4.62 20.89
C SER A 303 17.13 3.44 21.06
N ALA A 304 17.66 2.29 21.49
CA ALA A 304 16.97 1.01 21.53
C ALA A 304 15.60 1.12 22.20
N GLY A 305 14.57 0.72 21.45
CA GLY A 305 13.18 0.75 21.90
C GLY A 305 12.22 0.09 20.91
N GLN A 306 12.49 0.14 19.59
CA GLN A 306 11.65 -0.51 18.56
C GLN A 306 12.39 -1.01 17.30
N THR A 307 13.72 -1.00 17.28
CA THR A 307 14.47 -1.53 16.14
C THR A 307 14.88 -2.97 16.41
N GLU A 308 14.47 -3.89 15.54
CA GLU A 308 15.02 -5.24 15.47
C GLU A 308 16.56 -5.15 15.43
N ASN A 309 17.19 -5.61 16.51
CA ASN A 309 18.60 -5.42 16.84
C ASN A 309 19.60 -6.17 15.92
N ASN A 310 19.27 -6.50 14.67
CA ASN A 310 20.19 -7.27 13.83
C ASN A 310 20.07 -7.12 12.31
N SER A 311 19.44 -6.06 11.78
CA SER A 311 19.35 -5.90 10.32
C SER A 311 20.18 -4.72 9.82
N ALA A 312 20.76 -4.87 8.62
CA ALA A 312 21.48 -3.84 7.87
C ALA A 312 20.60 -2.63 7.46
N VAL A 313 19.44 -2.48 8.07
CA VAL A 313 18.37 -1.53 7.73
C VAL A 313 17.97 -0.80 9.00
N LYS A 314 18.40 0.46 9.10
CA LYS A 314 18.06 1.35 10.21
C LYS A 314 16.95 2.28 9.73
N ILE A 315 15.71 1.82 9.87
CA ILE A 315 14.51 2.61 9.58
C ILE A 315 13.69 2.81 10.85
N LEU A 316 13.25 4.03 11.07
CA LEU A 316 12.21 4.36 12.03
C LEU A 316 10.97 4.86 11.29
N GLU A 317 9.80 4.41 11.72
CA GLU A 317 8.52 4.86 11.19
C GLU A 317 7.75 5.63 12.25
N GLU A 318 7.24 6.79 11.85
CA GLU A 318 6.43 7.66 12.69
C GLU A 318 5.09 7.93 11.98
N ARG A 319 3.97 7.51 12.59
CA ARG A 319 2.59 7.77 12.12
C ARG A 319 2.25 7.33 10.67
N ASP A 320 2.66 6.14 10.25
CA ASP A 320 2.35 5.47 8.96
C ASP A 320 2.82 6.17 7.65
N SER A 321 2.99 7.50 7.65
CA SER A 321 3.36 8.28 6.45
C SER A 321 4.81 8.77 6.45
N ASN A 322 5.50 8.64 7.59
CA ASN A 322 6.77 9.32 7.81
C ASN A 322 7.86 8.33 8.18
N PHE A 323 8.97 8.41 7.45
CA PHE A 323 10.06 7.45 7.55
C PHE A 323 11.37 8.16 7.79
N ILE A 324 12.22 7.55 8.61
CA ILE A 324 13.55 8.03 8.89
C ILE A 324 14.52 6.92 8.56
N LEU A 325 15.40 7.18 7.62
CA LEU A 325 16.38 6.22 7.11
C LEU A 325 17.78 6.70 7.46
N ILE A 326 18.60 5.80 8.02
CA ILE A 326 20.05 6.04 8.15
C ILE A 326 20.75 5.35 6.97
N GLY A 327 21.21 6.16 6.01
CA GLY A 327 21.89 5.70 4.80
C GLY A 327 23.40 5.63 4.98
N ASP A 328 23.88 4.73 5.83
CA ASP A 328 25.32 4.52 6.09
C ASP A 328 26.08 3.85 4.93
N SER A 329 25.37 3.20 4.00
CA SER A 329 25.94 2.49 2.86
C SER A 329 24.96 2.41 1.70
N ASP A 330 25.46 2.08 0.51
CA ASP A 330 24.61 1.82 -0.66
C ASP A 330 23.59 0.71 -0.40
N LYS A 331 24.00 -0.30 0.35
CA LYS A 331 23.14 -1.43 0.72
C LYS A 331 22.02 -0.99 1.66
N SER A 332 22.30 -0.13 2.63
CA SER A 332 21.26 0.39 3.53
C SER A 332 20.32 1.36 2.82
N LEU A 333 20.79 2.13 1.83
CA LEU A 333 19.91 2.93 0.96
C LEU A 333 18.95 2.07 0.14
N VAL A 334 19.45 1.02 -0.52
CA VAL A 334 18.61 0.09 -1.33
C VAL A 334 17.59 -0.62 -0.46
N LEU A 335 18.02 -1.20 0.66
CA LEU A 335 17.14 -1.92 1.58
C LEU A 335 16.16 -0.97 2.31
N GLY A 336 16.63 0.24 2.61
CA GLY A 336 15.86 1.34 3.17
C GLY A 336 14.69 1.74 2.28
N LEU A 337 15.02 2.13 1.04
CA LEU A 337 14.05 2.49 0.04
C LEU A 337 13.07 1.34 -0.25
N ARG A 338 13.56 0.10 -0.28
CA ARG A 338 12.72 -1.09 -0.42
C ARG A 338 11.66 -1.17 0.68
N ALA A 339 12.08 -1.11 1.94
CA ALA A 339 11.15 -1.22 3.06
C ALA A 339 10.13 -0.07 3.07
N ILE A 340 10.55 1.15 2.73
CA ILE A 340 9.66 2.31 2.60
C ILE A 340 8.63 2.09 1.48
N VAL A 341 9.08 1.75 0.26
CA VAL A 341 8.16 1.54 -0.87
C VAL A 341 7.15 0.44 -0.55
N ARG A 342 7.59 -0.68 0.04
CA ARG A 342 6.70 -1.76 0.50
C ARG A 342 5.63 -1.27 1.47
N ARG A 343 6.01 -0.44 2.43
CA ARG A 343 5.08 0.17 3.40
C ARG A 343 4.10 1.13 2.74
N VAL A 344 4.56 1.95 1.80
CA VAL A 344 3.74 2.91 1.05
C VAL A 344 2.72 2.22 0.15
N ILE A 345 3.05 1.06 -0.42
CA ILE A 345 2.10 0.27 -1.22
C ILE A 345 1.17 -0.60 -0.36
N GLY A 346 1.28 -0.54 0.97
CA GLY A 346 0.42 -1.28 1.89
C GLY A 346 0.81 -2.73 2.12
N LEU A 347 2.06 -3.12 1.82
CA LEU A 347 2.59 -4.41 2.25
C LEU A 347 3.09 -4.33 3.69
N LYS A 348 2.82 -5.37 4.48
CA LYS A 348 3.51 -5.53 5.75
C LYS A 348 5.01 -5.73 5.50
N SER A 349 5.82 -5.29 6.46
CA SER A 349 7.21 -5.74 6.49
C SER A 349 7.20 -7.27 6.51
N PRO A 350 8.11 -7.98 5.84
CA PRO A 350 8.10 -9.44 5.81
C PRO A 350 8.15 -9.94 7.25
N ASN A 351 7.01 -10.41 7.76
CA ASN A 351 6.91 -10.98 9.09
C ASN A 351 7.81 -12.23 9.10
N LEU A 352 8.64 -12.38 10.13
CA LEU A 352 9.35 -13.62 10.35
C LEU A 352 8.35 -14.64 10.92
N CYS A 353 7.59 -15.28 10.05
CA CYS A 353 6.99 -16.56 10.40
C CYS A 353 8.11 -17.53 10.79
N PRO A 354 7.95 -18.31 11.88
CA PRO A 354 9.02 -19.15 12.42
C PRO A 354 9.48 -20.23 11.43
N ASN A 355 8.58 -20.67 10.55
CA ASN A 355 8.79 -21.76 9.60
C ASN A 355 8.96 -21.30 8.14
N CYS A 356 9.05 -19.99 7.89
CA CYS A 356 9.07 -19.44 6.54
C CYS A 356 10.42 -18.87 6.13
N LEU A 357 10.83 -19.17 4.91
CA LEU A 357 12.00 -18.60 4.26
C LEU A 357 11.56 -17.85 3.00
N VAL A 358 11.23 -16.58 3.17
CA VAL A 358 10.88 -15.69 2.05
C VAL A 358 12.15 -15.15 1.41
N ARG A 359 12.19 -15.14 0.08
CA ARG A 359 13.28 -14.54 -0.69
C ARG A 359 13.39 -13.02 -0.44
N ARG A 360 14.57 -12.53 -0.03
CA ARG A 360 14.81 -11.12 0.39
C ARG A 360 15.83 -10.35 -0.44
N ASP A 361 16.38 -10.90 -1.50
CA ASP A 361 17.27 -10.20 -2.43
C ASP A 361 16.53 -9.32 -3.45
N VAL A 362 15.20 -9.48 -3.58
CA VAL A 362 14.38 -8.73 -4.54
C VAL A 362 13.59 -7.61 -3.88
N PHE A 363 13.32 -6.54 -4.63
CA PHE A 363 12.66 -5.32 -4.13
C PHE A 363 11.18 -5.58 -3.74
N LEU A 364 10.39 -6.11 -4.68
CA LEU A 364 9.04 -6.66 -4.48
C LEU A 364 8.98 -8.07 -5.08
N ASN A 365 8.14 -8.95 -4.55
CA ASN A 365 7.82 -10.23 -5.18
C ASN A 365 6.53 -10.12 -6.02
N LYS A 366 6.39 -10.93 -7.07
CA LYS A 366 5.21 -10.84 -7.95
C LYS A 366 3.93 -11.29 -7.25
N TRP A 367 4.02 -12.26 -6.36
CA TRP A 367 2.87 -12.73 -5.58
C TRP A 367 2.40 -11.67 -4.57
N GLU A 368 3.30 -10.83 -4.04
CA GLU A 368 2.93 -9.70 -3.17
C GLU A 368 2.14 -8.65 -3.95
N LEU A 369 2.54 -8.41 -5.21
CA LEU A 369 1.82 -7.53 -6.10
C LEU A 369 0.41 -8.07 -6.42
N ASP A 370 0.28 -9.37 -6.69
CA ASP A 370 -1.03 -9.97 -6.90
C ASP A 370 -1.91 -9.88 -5.64
N ALA A 371 -1.33 -10.06 -4.46
CA ALA A 371 -2.05 -9.96 -3.19
C ALA A 371 -2.58 -8.54 -2.95
N ILE A 372 -1.76 -7.50 -3.15
CA ILE A 372 -2.21 -6.11 -2.99
C ILE A 372 -3.26 -5.73 -4.05
N VAL A 373 -3.08 -6.14 -5.30
CA VAL A 373 -4.08 -5.92 -6.37
C VAL A 373 -5.41 -6.56 -6.00
N GLY A 374 -5.40 -7.79 -5.49
CA GLY A 374 -6.60 -8.50 -5.05
C GLY A 374 -7.32 -7.78 -3.90
N VAL A 375 -6.58 -7.36 -2.87
CA VAL A 375 -7.13 -6.63 -1.72
C VAL A 375 -7.69 -5.26 -2.14
N LEU A 376 -6.96 -4.49 -2.95
CA LEU A 376 -7.41 -3.19 -3.41
C LEU A 376 -8.64 -3.29 -4.31
N THR A 377 -8.70 -4.29 -5.19
CA THR A 377 -9.89 -4.56 -6.02
C THR A 377 -11.11 -4.82 -5.14
N ALA A 378 -10.96 -5.68 -4.13
CA ALA A 378 -12.04 -5.99 -3.19
C ALA A 378 -12.49 -4.76 -2.37
N LEU A 379 -11.55 -3.95 -1.87
CA LEU A 379 -11.86 -2.72 -1.14
C LEU A 379 -12.60 -1.70 -2.02
N LYS A 380 -12.17 -1.51 -3.28
CA LYS A 380 -12.85 -0.63 -4.23
C LYS A 380 -14.27 -1.10 -4.51
N LEU A 381 -14.48 -2.39 -4.78
CA LEU A 381 -15.81 -2.96 -4.99
C LEU A 381 -16.71 -2.84 -3.74
N GLN A 382 -16.15 -3.02 -2.53
CA GLN A 382 -16.87 -2.80 -1.28
C GLN A 382 -17.32 -1.34 -1.16
N SER A 383 -16.44 -0.39 -1.46
CA SER A 383 -16.78 1.04 -1.42
C SER A 383 -17.85 1.39 -2.46
N VAL A 384 -17.74 0.85 -3.69
CA VAL A 384 -18.77 1.01 -4.74
C VAL A 384 -20.12 0.52 -4.23
N LEU A 385 -20.17 -0.67 -3.64
CA LEU A 385 -21.40 -1.23 -3.07
C LEU A 385 -21.98 -0.31 -2.01
N THR A 386 -21.16 0.21 -1.09
CA THR A 386 -21.59 1.16 -0.07
C THR A 386 -22.14 2.44 -0.70
N SER A 387 -21.38 3.11 -1.57
CA SER A 387 -21.78 4.37 -2.21
C SER A 387 -23.06 4.22 -3.03
N LEU A 388 -23.19 3.17 -3.84
CA LEU A 388 -24.41 2.89 -4.61
C LEU A 388 -25.60 2.53 -3.70
N SER A 389 -25.36 1.78 -2.62
CA SER A 389 -26.42 1.45 -1.66
C SER A 389 -26.92 2.70 -0.93
N SER A 390 -26.03 3.64 -0.58
CA SER A 390 -26.40 4.91 0.03
C SER A 390 -27.22 5.77 -0.93
N ILE A 391 -26.81 5.89 -2.20
CA ILE A 391 -27.62 6.56 -3.23
C ILE A 391 -29.00 5.92 -3.32
N SER A 392 -29.08 4.58 -3.30
CA SER A 392 -30.35 3.86 -3.36
C SER A 392 -31.21 4.05 -2.10
N GLN A 393 -30.62 4.15 -0.91
CA GLN A 393 -31.36 4.25 0.37
C GLN A 393 -31.78 5.69 0.70
N GLU A 394 -30.98 6.70 0.33
CA GLU A 394 -31.32 8.11 0.46
C GLU A 394 -32.51 8.54 -0.44
N THR A 395 -33.00 7.65 -1.30
CA THR A 395 -34.10 7.90 -2.26
C THR A 395 -35.51 7.93 -1.68
N LEU A 396 -35.71 7.77 -0.36
CA LEU A 396 -37.01 7.97 0.28
C LEU A 396 -37.37 9.48 0.32
N GLY A 397 -37.56 10.11 -0.85
CA GLY A 397 -38.01 11.50 -1.00
C GLY A 397 -37.19 12.39 -1.94
N ILE A 398 -36.02 11.96 -2.43
CA ILE A 398 -35.11 12.76 -3.27
C ILE A 398 -35.27 12.40 -4.76
N LYS A 399 -35.42 13.42 -5.62
CA LYS A 399 -35.46 13.23 -7.08
C LYS A 399 -34.03 13.18 -7.64
N ILE A 400 -33.50 11.97 -7.85
CA ILE A 400 -32.20 11.79 -8.47
C ILE A 400 -32.21 12.34 -9.92
N PRO A 401 -31.26 13.22 -10.28
CA PRO A 401 -31.12 13.65 -11.67
C PRO A 401 -30.73 12.48 -12.59
N LYS A 402 -31.26 12.47 -13.81
CA LYS A 402 -31.00 11.39 -14.78
C LYS A 402 -29.51 11.16 -15.04
N TYR A 403 -28.69 12.21 -15.00
CA TYR A 403 -27.25 12.10 -15.24
C TYR A 403 -26.52 11.39 -14.09
N VAL A 404 -26.88 11.65 -12.83
CA VAL A 404 -26.31 10.94 -11.66
C VAL A 404 -26.70 9.47 -11.72
N SER A 405 -27.96 9.18 -12.07
CA SER A 405 -28.42 7.81 -12.26
C SER A 405 -27.67 7.08 -13.37
N SER A 406 -27.37 7.72 -14.51
CA SER A 406 -26.56 7.09 -15.56
C SER A 406 -25.13 6.78 -15.10
N ILE A 407 -24.49 7.67 -14.35
CA ILE A 407 -23.14 7.45 -13.80
C ILE A 407 -23.16 6.28 -12.80
N ALA A 408 -24.19 6.21 -11.95
CA ALA A 408 -24.37 5.10 -11.01
C ALA A 408 -24.58 3.76 -11.73
N TYR A 409 -25.34 3.72 -12.83
CA TYR A 409 -25.51 2.52 -13.65
C TYR A 409 -24.22 2.10 -14.36
N GLU A 410 -23.44 3.06 -14.87
CA GLU A 410 -22.13 2.79 -15.47
C GLU A 410 -21.15 2.23 -14.43
N SER A 411 -21.12 2.80 -13.23
CA SER A 411 -20.35 2.26 -12.10
C SER A 411 -20.73 0.81 -11.79
N TYR A 412 -22.03 0.51 -11.73
CA TYR A 412 -22.53 -0.84 -11.49
C TYR A 412 -22.10 -1.83 -12.59
N ASP A 413 -22.21 -1.45 -13.86
CA ASP A 413 -21.77 -2.28 -15.00
C ASP A 413 -20.26 -2.54 -14.97
N CYS A 414 -19.45 -1.52 -14.67
CA CYS A 414 -18.01 -1.68 -14.47
C CYS A 414 -17.68 -2.62 -13.30
N ALA A 415 -18.42 -2.53 -12.19
CA ALA A 415 -18.24 -3.41 -11.03
C ALA A 415 -18.55 -4.88 -11.37
N LEU A 416 -19.62 -5.15 -12.12
CA LEU A 416 -19.94 -6.50 -12.59
C LEU A 416 -18.86 -7.05 -13.53
N LYS A 417 -18.42 -6.25 -14.51
CA LYS A 417 -17.32 -6.64 -15.41
C LYS A 417 -16.02 -6.91 -14.65
N SER A 418 -15.75 -6.17 -13.58
CA SER A 418 -14.61 -6.44 -12.69
C SER A 418 -14.72 -7.82 -12.04
N ILE A 419 -15.90 -8.17 -11.51
CA ILE A 419 -16.16 -9.48 -10.89
C ILE A 419 -15.99 -10.62 -11.92
N ASP A 420 -16.48 -10.43 -13.15
CA ASP A 420 -16.29 -11.39 -14.23
C ASP A 420 -14.80 -11.55 -14.61
N ASN A 421 -14.04 -10.45 -14.59
CA ASN A 421 -12.59 -10.49 -14.83
C ASN A 421 -11.81 -11.20 -13.70
N LEU A 422 -12.27 -11.08 -12.45
CA LEU A 422 -11.75 -11.88 -11.34
C LEU A 422 -12.02 -13.37 -11.55
N ALA A 423 -13.22 -13.72 -12.04
CA ALA A 423 -13.58 -15.10 -12.34
C ALA A 423 -12.77 -15.68 -13.52
N THR A 424 -12.50 -14.86 -14.54
CA THR A 424 -11.72 -15.25 -15.74
C THR A 424 -10.20 -15.13 -15.56
N LYS A 425 -9.74 -14.85 -14.32
CA LYS A 425 -8.31 -14.84 -13.91
C LYS A 425 -7.50 -13.71 -14.56
N ASN A 426 -8.09 -12.55 -14.75
CA ASN A 426 -7.41 -11.34 -15.18
C ASN A 426 -7.44 -10.27 -14.06
N PRO A 427 -6.59 -10.38 -13.02
CA PRO A 427 -6.68 -9.53 -11.83
C PRO A 427 -6.35 -8.06 -12.12
N LEU A 428 -5.48 -7.76 -13.09
CA LEU A 428 -5.13 -6.38 -13.42
C LEU A 428 -6.32 -5.68 -14.11
N GLU A 429 -6.96 -6.35 -15.07
CA GLU A 429 -8.14 -5.77 -15.74
C GLU A 429 -9.33 -5.65 -14.79
N ALA A 430 -9.51 -6.64 -13.89
CA ALA A 430 -10.46 -6.52 -12.80
C ALA A 430 -10.18 -5.28 -11.94
N TYR A 431 -8.93 -5.06 -11.54
CA TYR A 431 -8.55 -3.87 -10.77
C TYR A 431 -8.87 -2.56 -11.52
N ARG A 432 -8.56 -2.48 -12.82
CA ARG A 432 -8.87 -1.28 -13.64
C ARG A 432 -10.36 -1.01 -13.67
N LEU A 433 -11.17 -2.04 -13.93
CA LEU A 433 -12.63 -1.94 -13.94
C LEU A 433 -13.20 -1.57 -12.57
N ALA A 434 -12.67 -2.16 -11.49
CA ALA A 434 -13.03 -1.80 -10.12
C ALA A 434 -12.64 -0.35 -9.78
N SER A 435 -11.51 0.14 -10.28
CA SER A 435 -11.10 1.53 -10.09
C SER A 435 -12.01 2.49 -10.83
N SER A 436 -12.35 2.21 -12.10
CA SER A 436 -13.33 3.00 -12.84
C SER A 436 -14.70 2.97 -12.15
N ALA A 437 -15.15 1.81 -11.68
CA ALA A 437 -16.39 1.69 -10.93
C ALA A 437 -16.38 2.52 -9.65
N TYR A 438 -15.26 2.50 -8.91
CA TYR A 438 -15.04 3.31 -7.71
C TYR A 438 -15.12 4.80 -8.02
N ASP A 439 -14.35 5.28 -8.98
CA ASP A 439 -14.30 6.70 -9.34
C ASP A 439 -15.69 7.21 -9.81
N LEU A 440 -16.41 6.41 -10.60
CA LEU A 440 -17.79 6.73 -11.01
C LEU A 440 -18.77 6.70 -9.83
N SER A 441 -18.64 5.74 -8.90
CA SER A 441 -19.51 5.65 -7.72
C SER A 441 -19.32 6.82 -6.78
N GLU A 442 -18.07 7.25 -6.55
CA GLU A 442 -17.76 8.40 -5.71
C GLU A 442 -18.19 9.70 -6.40
N ALA A 443 -18.02 9.81 -7.72
CA ALA A 443 -18.51 10.95 -8.48
C ALA A 443 -20.04 11.07 -8.43
N ALA A 444 -20.76 9.95 -8.50
CA ALA A 444 -22.21 9.95 -8.33
C ALA A 444 -22.63 10.27 -6.90
N TYR A 445 -21.95 9.72 -5.89
CA TYR A 445 -22.28 9.89 -4.47
C TYR A 445 -22.02 11.31 -3.97
N TYR A 446 -20.88 11.92 -4.34
CA TYR A 446 -20.54 13.29 -3.96
C TYR A 446 -21.07 14.35 -4.93
N ASP A 447 -22.00 14.00 -5.81
CA ASP A 447 -22.57 14.96 -6.74
C ASP A 447 -23.39 16.04 -5.98
N PRO A 448 -23.13 17.34 -6.20
CA PRO A 448 -23.78 18.42 -5.46
C PRO A 448 -25.31 18.48 -5.65
N SER A 449 -25.86 17.91 -6.73
CA SER A 449 -27.31 17.86 -6.96
C SER A 449 -28.05 16.92 -5.99
N LEU A 450 -27.35 15.90 -5.47
CA LEU A 450 -27.90 15.04 -4.42
C LEU A 450 -27.99 15.80 -3.09
N LEU A 451 -26.99 16.62 -2.78
CA LEU A 451 -26.96 17.47 -1.59
C LEU A 451 -28.00 18.60 -1.63
N GLU A 452 -28.21 19.23 -2.79
CA GLU A 452 -29.17 20.32 -2.96
C GLU A 452 -30.61 19.89 -2.62
N THR A 453 -30.93 18.61 -2.88
CA THR A 453 -32.26 18.07 -2.58
C THR A 453 -32.42 17.74 -1.10
N SER A 454 -31.36 17.29 -0.43
CA SER A 454 -31.39 16.91 0.99
C SER A 454 -31.38 18.12 1.94
N TYR A 455 -30.66 19.19 1.59
CA TYR A 455 -30.51 20.34 2.50
C TYR A 455 -31.74 21.24 2.60
N TYR A 456 -32.68 21.15 1.66
CA TYR A 456 -33.79 22.09 1.61
C TYR A 456 -35.10 21.48 1.08
N PRO A 457 -35.89 20.84 1.96
CA PRO A 457 -37.33 20.73 1.76
C PRO A 457 -37.86 22.08 1.25
N ARG A 458 -38.71 22.08 0.22
CA ARG A 458 -39.30 23.33 -0.31
C ARG A 458 -39.97 24.17 0.79
N GLU A 459 -40.32 23.53 1.90
CA GLU A 459 -40.98 24.10 3.08
C GLU A 459 -40.02 24.87 4.00
N THR A 460 -38.72 24.54 4.07
CA THR A 460 -37.74 25.20 4.96
C THR A 460 -36.87 26.25 4.29
N ARG A 461 -36.79 26.29 2.94
CA ARG A 461 -36.10 27.38 2.22
C ARG A 461 -36.66 28.75 2.60
N TRP A 462 -37.98 28.84 2.68
CA TRP A 462 -38.65 30.09 3.04
C TRP A 462 -38.28 30.54 4.44
N ALA A 463 -38.02 29.64 5.40
CA ALA A 463 -37.67 30.02 6.77
C ALA A 463 -36.30 30.71 6.88
N ILE A 464 -35.33 30.35 6.03
CA ILE A 464 -33.99 30.98 6.02
C ILE A 464 -33.97 32.23 5.14
N TYR A 465 -34.64 32.21 3.98
CA TYR A 465 -34.62 33.35 3.05
C TYR A 465 -35.58 34.47 3.45
N THR A 466 -36.67 34.19 4.17
CA THR A 466 -37.65 35.24 4.57
C THR A 466 -37.02 36.31 5.48
N PRO A 467 -36.27 35.99 6.54
CA PRO A 467 -35.61 37.01 7.37
C PRO A 467 -34.60 37.87 6.60
N LEU A 468 -33.96 37.32 5.57
CA LEU A 468 -32.95 38.01 4.77
C LEU A 468 -33.57 38.89 3.66
N THR A 469 -34.66 38.42 3.03
CA THR A 469 -35.29 39.10 1.89
C THR A 469 -36.41 40.04 2.29
N LEU A 470 -37.10 39.79 3.41
CA LEU A 470 -38.21 40.61 3.89
C LEU A 470 -37.80 42.08 4.18
N PRO A 471 -36.65 42.37 4.86
CA PRO A 471 -36.22 43.75 5.09
C PRO A 471 -35.86 44.50 3.80
N LEU A 472 -35.44 43.77 2.77
CA LEU A 472 -35.07 44.35 1.47
C LEU A 472 -36.30 44.66 0.60
N VAL A 473 -37.30 43.78 0.62
CA VAL A 473 -38.52 43.88 -0.19
C VAL A 473 -39.54 44.85 0.41
N LEU A 474 -39.62 44.95 1.74
CA LEU A 474 -40.57 45.84 2.44
C LEU A 474 -40.52 47.31 1.97
N PRO A 475 -39.35 47.99 1.90
CA PRO A 475 -39.29 49.39 1.49
C PRO A 475 -39.65 49.61 0.02
N ILE A 476 -39.37 48.62 -0.85
CA ILE A 476 -39.72 48.67 -2.27
C ILE A 476 -41.24 48.59 -2.43
N VAL A 477 -41.88 47.62 -1.75
CA VAL A 477 -43.34 47.45 -1.79
C VAL A 477 -44.06 48.67 -1.21
N MET A 478 -43.57 49.21 -0.08
CA MET A 478 -44.13 50.44 0.50
C MET A 478 -44.02 51.65 -0.43
N SER A 479 -42.92 51.75 -1.18
CA SER A 479 -42.73 52.82 -2.16
C SER A 479 -43.72 52.69 -3.32
N ILE A 480 -43.94 51.47 -3.82
CA ILE A 480 -44.92 51.19 -4.89
C ILE A 480 -46.35 51.49 -4.42
N ILE A 481 -46.72 51.09 -3.19
CA ILE A 481 -48.05 51.37 -2.62
C ILE A 481 -48.29 52.89 -2.54
N ARG A 482 -47.30 53.67 -2.09
CA ARG A 482 -47.44 55.14 -2.03
C ARG A 482 -47.67 55.76 -3.40
N ILE A 483 -46.94 55.30 -4.42
CA ILE A 483 -47.11 55.78 -5.80
C ILE A 483 -48.48 55.39 -6.35
N ALA A 484 -48.93 54.15 -6.10
CA ALA A 484 -50.24 53.68 -6.54
C ALA A 484 -51.39 54.47 -5.88
N VAL A 485 -51.32 54.71 -4.57
CA VAL A 485 -52.29 55.53 -3.84
C VAL A 485 -52.27 56.97 -4.36
N TYR A 486 -51.09 57.53 -4.63
CA TYR A 486 -50.97 58.86 -5.22
C TYR A 486 -51.65 58.96 -6.59
N LEU A 487 -51.43 57.98 -7.47
CA LEU A 487 -52.06 57.92 -8.80
C LEU A 487 -53.58 57.71 -8.75
N LEU A 488 -54.07 56.92 -7.80
CA LEU A 488 -55.51 56.69 -7.61
C LEU A 488 -56.23 57.87 -6.91
N SER A 489 -55.49 58.73 -6.21
CA SER A 489 -56.04 59.87 -5.44
C SER A 489 -56.04 61.21 -6.17
N SER A 490 -55.50 61.30 -7.40
CA SER A 490 -55.53 62.55 -8.17
C SER A 490 -56.93 62.79 -8.76
N PRO A 491 -57.68 63.83 -8.35
CA PRO A 491 -58.94 64.19 -8.98
C PRO A 491 -58.66 64.88 -10.32
N SER A 492 -59.46 64.55 -11.33
CA SER A 492 -59.47 65.18 -12.65
C SER A 492 -59.79 66.67 -12.54
N SER A 493 -58.79 67.54 -12.75
CA SER A 493 -59.01 68.98 -12.92
C SER A 493 -59.74 69.24 -14.25
N THR A 494 -61.04 69.45 -14.17
CA THR A 494 -61.89 69.93 -15.26
C THR A 494 -61.69 71.44 -15.43
N SER A 495 -61.26 71.86 -16.62
CA SER A 495 -61.24 73.27 -17.00
C SER A 495 -62.65 73.83 -17.07
N LYS A 496 -62.93 74.99 -16.45
CA LYS A 496 -64.10 75.81 -16.78
C LYS A 496 -63.72 77.23 -17.12
N SER A 497 -64.08 77.58 -18.35
CA SER A 497 -64.10 78.88 -19.00
C SER A 497 -64.80 79.96 -18.18
N GLN A 498 -64.24 81.17 -18.27
CA GLN A 498 -64.82 82.45 -17.86
C GLN A 498 -66.21 82.68 -18.47
N SER A 499 -67.10 83.30 -17.69
CA SER A 499 -68.15 84.19 -18.19
C SER A 499 -68.48 85.22 -17.11
N SER A 500 -68.00 86.42 -17.35
CA SER A 500 -68.25 87.66 -16.62
C SER A 500 -69.66 88.19 -16.87
N LYS A 501 -70.38 88.60 -15.82
CA LYS A 501 -71.32 89.73 -15.80
C LYS A 501 -71.92 89.91 -14.40
N GLN A 502 -71.60 91.00 -13.70
CA GLN A 502 -72.62 91.98 -13.28
C GLN A 502 -72.01 93.26 -12.69
N LYS A 503 -72.73 94.34 -12.98
CA LYS A 503 -72.49 95.77 -12.79
C LYS A 503 -72.81 96.24 -11.36
N MET A 504 -72.25 97.42 -11.03
CA MET A 504 -72.79 98.50 -10.18
C MET A 504 -73.04 98.16 -8.70
N GLN A 505 -72.25 98.74 -7.79
CA GLN A 505 -72.38 100.12 -7.28
C GLN A 505 -71.07 100.56 -6.66
#